data_AF-A0A5C8DEG9-F1
#
_entry.id   AF-A0A5C8DEG9-F1
#
_cell.length_a   1.000
_cell.length_b   1.000
_cell.length_c   1.000
_cell.angle_alpha   90.00
_cell.angle_beta   90.00
_cell.angle_gamma   90.00
#
_symmetry.space_group_name_H-M   'P 1'
#
loop_
_entity.id
_entity.type
_entity.pdbx_description
1 polymer ?
#
loop_
_entity_poly.entity_id
_entity_poly.type
_entity_poly.pdbx_seq_one_letter_code
_entity_poly.pdbx_strand_id
1 'polypeptide(L)'
;GFSVAHAKWPTGIYMLWYPAKDRRATDSLADHVARVANAGSRDARCLRIEFSVAPQTAESGLMSAGLLIVNPPWTLAEDMRVILHELEKPLGLGGAGRFRVEALRA
;
A
#
# COMPACT_ATOMS: atom_id res chain seq x y z
N GLY A 1 2.16 14.69 10.98
CA GLY A 1 1.61 13.49 10.30
C GLY A 1 1.31 13.79 8.85
N PHE A 2 0.95 12.77 8.06
CA PHE A 2 0.77 12.86 6.60
C PHE A 2 -0.05 14.07 6.13
N SER A 3 -1.24 14.31 6.71
CA SER A 3 -2.12 15.43 6.29
C SER A 3 -1.46 16.81 6.38
N VAL A 4 -0.67 17.06 7.42
CA VAL A 4 0.05 18.34 7.61
C VAL A 4 1.17 18.48 6.57
N ALA A 5 1.86 17.39 6.24
CA ALA A 5 2.92 17.40 5.23
C ALA A 5 2.34 17.61 3.82
N HIS A 6 1.28 16.87 3.48
CA HIS A 6 0.61 16.99 2.18
C HIS A 6 -0.02 18.38 1.96
N ALA A 7 -0.58 19.00 3.00
CA ALA A 7 -1.10 20.37 2.90
C ALA A 7 -0.02 21.40 2.54
N LYS A 8 1.23 21.17 2.96
CA LYS A 8 2.37 22.04 2.63
C LYS A 8 2.92 21.78 1.22
N TRP A 9 2.87 20.53 0.76
CA TRP A 9 3.39 20.16 -0.56
C TRP A 9 2.51 19.09 -1.25
N PRO A 10 1.37 19.49 -1.83
CA PRO A 10 0.39 18.55 -2.37
C PRO A 10 0.87 17.74 -3.58
N THR A 11 1.92 18.20 -4.26
CA THR A 11 2.49 17.56 -5.45
C THR A 11 3.67 16.63 -5.14
N GLY A 12 4.08 16.55 -3.87
CA GLY A 12 5.16 15.66 -3.46
C GLY A 12 4.80 14.18 -3.54
N ILE A 13 5.83 13.34 -3.73
CA ILE A 13 5.69 11.89 -3.62
C ILE A 13 5.88 11.52 -2.15
N TYR A 14 4.89 10.87 -1.56
CA TYR A 14 4.96 10.38 -0.18
C TYR A 14 4.87 8.86 -0.17
N MET A 15 5.70 8.20 0.64
CA MET A 15 5.64 6.77 0.86
C MET A 15 5.47 6.49 2.35
N LEU A 16 4.40 5.77 2.70
CA LEU A 16 4.11 5.36 4.06
C LEU A 16 4.19 3.85 4.14
N TRP A 17 5.10 3.33 4.95
CA TRP A 17 5.14 1.91 5.30
C TRP A 17 4.25 1.61 6.50
N TYR A 18 3.56 0.47 6.48
CA TYR A 18 2.74 0.03 7.61
C TYR A 18 2.72 -1.50 7.78
N PRO A 19 2.61 -2.00 9.02
CA PRO A 19 2.39 -3.42 9.29
C PRO A 19 0.91 -3.79 9.02
N ALA A 20 0.66 -4.88 8.32
CA ALA A 20 -0.69 -5.32 7.97
C ALA A 20 -1.19 -6.48 8.84
N LYS A 21 -1.25 -6.23 10.16
CA LYS A 21 -1.71 -7.22 11.16
C LYS A 21 -3.24 -7.24 11.33
N ASP A 22 -3.88 -6.08 11.21
CA ASP A 22 -5.32 -5.90 11.34
C ASP A 22 -5.85 -5.22 10.07
N ARG A 23 -6.72 -5.91 9.33
CA ARG A 23 -7.25 -5.42 8.06
C ARG A 23 -8.07 -4.14 8.21
N ARG A 24 -8.84 -3.99 9.30
CA ARG A 24 -9.65 -2.80 9.53
C ARG A 24 -8.78 -1.58 9.78
N ALA A 25 -7.70 -1.76 10.54
CA ALA A 25 -6.74 -0.69 10.79
C ALA A 25 -6.01 -0.27 9.50
N THR A 26 -5.58 -1.22 8.67
CA THR A 26 -4.91 -0.93 7.40
C THR A 26 -5.83 -0.26 6.39
N ASP A 27 -7.08 -0.73 6.28
CA ASP A 27 -8.08 -0.14 5.40
C ASP A 27 -8.44 1.28 5.86
N SER A 28 -8.62 1.50 7.16
CA SER A 28 -8.88 2.84 7.71
C SER A 28 -7.74 3.83 7.43
N LEU A 29 -6.49 3.37 7.53
CA LEU A 29 -5.30 4.16 7.18
C LEU A 29 -5.28 4.48 5.67
N ALA A 30 -5.49 3.46 4.83
CA ALA A 30 -5.55 3.59 3.38
C ALA A 30 -6.61 4.61 2.93
N ASP A 31 -7.82 4.50 3.49
CA ASP A 31 -8.93 5.40 3.21
C ASP A 31 -8.63 6.84 3.65
N HIS A 32 -8.03 7.02 4.83
CA HIS A 32 -7.64 8.36 5.30
C HIS A 32 -6.62 9.01 4.37
N VAL A 33 -5.57 8.27 3.98
CA VAL A 33 -4.53 8.77 3.07
C VAL A 33 -5.13 9.06 1.70
N ALA A 34 -5.95 8.16 1.16
CA ALA A 34 -6.61 8.35 -0.14
C ALA A 34 -7.55 9.56 -0.14
N ARG A 35 -8.36 9.77 0.91
CA ARG A 35 -9.23 10.96 1.03
C ARG A 35 -8.43 12.25 1.00
N VAL A 36 -7.34 12.32 1.76
CA VAL A 36 -6.48 13.52 1.83
C VAL A 36 -5.75 13.73 0.50
N ALA A 37 -5.21 12.66 -0.09
CA ALA A 37 -4.48 12.72 -1.36
C ALA A 37 -5.40 13.07 -2.54
N ASN A 38 -6.63 12.55 -2.56
CA ASN A 38 -7.56 12.75 -3.68
C ASN A 38 -8.43 14.01 -3.52
N ALA A 39 -8.31 14.75 -2.40
CA ALA A 39 -9.08 15.97 -2.18
C ALA A 39 -8.94 16.95 -3.36
N GLY A 40 -10.08 17.26 -4.00
CA GLY A 40 -10.14 18.15 -5.16
C GLY A 40 -9.64 17.56 -6.48
N SER A 41 -9.40 16.24 -6.57
CA SER A 41 -9.00 15.54 -7.79
C SER A 41 -9.98 14.43 -8.16
N ARG A 42 -10.08 14.14 -9.46
CA ARG A 42 -10.82 12.98 -9.98
C ARG A 42 -9.92 11.75 -10.16
N ASP A 43 -8.60 11.95 -10.09
CA ASP A 43 -7.62 10.90 -10.29
C ASP A 43 -7.30 10.18 -8.97
N ALA A 44 -7.04 8.87 -9.07
CA ALA A 44 -6.52 8.09 -7.95
C ALA A 44 -5.06 8.43 -7.71
N ARG A 45 -4.79 9.35 -6.78
CA ARG A 45 -3.44 9.82 -6.44
C ARG A 45 -2.77 9.00 -5.34
N CYS A 46 -3.36 7.88 -4.92
CA CYS A 46 -2.79 7.00 -3.91
C CYS A 46 -2.76 5.56 -4.42
N LEU A 47 -1.59 4.94 -4.40
CA LEU A 47 -1.36 3.53 -4.72
C LEU A 47 -1.08 2.77 -3.43
N ARG A 48 -1.85 1.71 -3.19
CA ARG A 48 -1.58 0.73 -2.15
C ARG A 48 -0.85 -0.47 -2.73
N ILE A 49 0.25 -0.85 -2.10
CA ILE A 49 1.01 -2.05 -2.39
C ILE A 49 1.10 -2.85 -1.09
N GLU A 50 0.67 -4.10 -1.08
CA GLU A 50 0.82 -4.99 0.07
C GLU A 50 1.43 -6.31 -0.37
N PHE A 51 2.26 -6.89 0.49
CA PHE A 51 2.81 -8.22 0.31
C PHE A 51 2.65 -9.03 1.59
N SER A 52 2.25 -10.29 1.46
CA SER A 52 2.05 -11.26 2.52
C SER A 52 2.89 -12.49 2.25
N VAL A 53 3.84 -12.80 3.13
CA VAL A 53 4.68 -14.01 3.00
C VAL A 53 3.91 -15.27 3.38
N ALA A 54 2.90 -15.15 4.25
CA ALA A 54 2.02 -16.22 4.70
C ALA A 54 0.68 -15.63 5.20
N PRO A 55 -0.37 -16.45 5.42
CA PRO A 55 -1.58 -16.00 6.10
C PRO A 55 -1.29 -15.50 7.52
N GLN A 56 -1.79 -14.32 7.88
CA GLN A 56 -1.72 -13.80 9.25
C GLN A 56 -2.62 -14.62 10.18
N THR A 57 -2.06 -15.16 11.26
CA THR A 57 -2.81 -15.78 12.38
C THR A 57 -2.60 -14.99 13.68
N ALA A 58 -3.35 -15.33 14.73
CA ALA A 58 -3.22 -14.68 16.05
C ALA A 58 -1.86 -14.93 16.72
N GLU A 59 -1.24 -16.08 16.43
CA GLU A 59 0.07 -16.48 16.96
C GLU A 59 1.24 -16.07 16.05
N SER A 60 0.93 -15.65 14.81
CA SER A 60 1.93 -15.23 13.85
C SER A 60 2.58 -13.90 14.23
N GLY A 61 3.87 -13.76 13.91
CA GLY A 61 4.54 -12.46 13.84
C GLY A 61 3.98 -11.57 12.73
N LEU A 62 4.78 -10.63 12.24
CA LEU A 62 4.38 -9.80 11.09
C LEU A 62 4.50 -10.62 9.80
N MET A 63 3.37 -11.05 9.22
CA MET A 63 3.35 -11.80 7.96
C MET A 63 3.09 -10.93 6.73
N SER A 64 2.53 -9.75 6.95
CA SER A 64 2.12 -8.84 5.89
C SER A 64 2.52 -7.41 6.20
N ALA A 65 2.99 -6.67 5.20
CA ALA A 65 3.24 -5.25 5.29
C ALA A 65 2.80 -4.55 4.00
N GLY A 66 2.58 -3.24 4.09
CA GLY A 66 2.14 -2.44 2.97
C GLY A 66 2.84 -1.09 2.84
N LEU A 67 2.71 -0.53 1.65
CA LEU A 67 3.09 0.81 1.28
C LEU A 67 1.85 1.54 0.77
N LEU A 68 1.64 2.77 1.25
CA LEU A 68 0.80 3.75 0.58
C LEU A 68 1.71 4.77 -0.09
N ILE A 69 1.58 4.91 -1.41
CA ILE A 69 2.38 5.83 -2.21
C ILE A 69 1.46 6.88 -2.82
N VAL A 70 1.65 8.14 -2.42
CA VAL A 70 0.88 9.28 -2.91
C VAL A 70 1.64 9.95 -4.04
N ASN A 71 0.91 10.37 -5.08
CA ASN A 71 1.43 10.86 -6.36
C ASN A 71 2.46 9.90 -6.96
N PRO A 72 2.16 8.59 -7.09
CA PRO A 72 3.12 7.62 -7.60
C PRO A 72 3.52 7.97 -9.04
N PRO A 73 4.76 7.66 -9.45
CA PRO A 73 5.12 7.61 -10.87
C PRO A 73 4.16 6.71 -11.64
N TRP A 74 3.80 7.11 -12.86
CA TRP A 74 2.70 6.48 -13.61
C TRP A 74 2.94 5.00 -13.97
N THR A 75 4.21 4.57 -14.14
CA THR A 75 4.56 3.17 -14.41
C THR A 75 4.56 2.31 -13.15
N LEU A 76 4.65 2.91 -11.96
CA LEU A 76 4.98 2.19 -10.73
C LEU A 76 3.97 1.07 -10.43
N ALA A 77 2.68 1.28 -10.72
CA ALA A 77 1.68 0.24 -10.50
C ALA A 77 1.91 -0.99 -11.38
N GLU A 78 2.33 -0.82 -12.63
CA GLU A 78 2.64 -1.92 -13.55
C GLU A 78 3.97 -2.58 -13.19
N ASP A 79 5.00 -1.78 -12.92
CA ASP A 79 6.31 -2.26 -12.47
C ASP A 79 6.19 -3.13 -11.21
N MET A 80 5.38 -2.68 -10.23
CA MET A 80 5.16 -3.43 -9.00
C MET A 80 4.38 -4.72 -9.20
N ARG A 81 3.46 -4.81 -10.17
CA ARG A 81 2.79 -6.09 -10.48
C ARG A 81 3.77 -7.11 -11.02
N VAL A 82 4.67 -6.70 -11.92
CA VAL A 82 5.71 -7.58 -12.48
C VAL A 82 6.66 -8.02 -11.37
N ILE A 83 7.21 -7.07 -10.61
CA ILE A 83 8.18 -7.36 -9.55
C ILE A 83 7.56 -8.25 -8.48
N LEU A 84 6.37 -7.94 -7.99
CA LEU A 84 5.78 -8.69 -6.89
C LEU A 84 5.36 -10.11 -7.29
N HIS A 85 5.00 -10.35 -8.55
CA HIS A 85 4.74 -11.69 -9.06
C HIS A 85 5.99 -12.59 -9.01
N GLU A 86 7.15 -12.06 -9.41
CA GLU A 86 8.43 -12.76 -9.29
C GLU A 86 8.82 -13.03 -7.82
N LEU A 87 8.30 -12.23 -6.88
CA LEU A 87 8.59 -12.37 -5.45
C LEU A 87 7.66 -13.31 -4.69
N GLU A 88 6.51 -13.73 -5.25
CA GLU A 88 5.54 -14.60 -4.58
C GLU A 88 6.17 -15.92 -4.11
N LYS A 89 6.90 -16.60 -5.00
CA LYS A 89 7.55 -17.89 -4.67
C LYS A 89 8.76 -17.75 -3.74
N PRO A 90 9.77 -16.91 -4.02
CA PRO A 90 10.98 -16.88 -3.21
C PRO A 90 10.78 -16.30 -1.81
N LEU A 91 9.79 -15.42 -1.61
CA LEU A 91 9.53 -14.82 -0.30
C LEU A 91 8.39 -15.49 0.47
N GLY A 92 7.67 -16.42 -0.14
CA GLY A 92 6.56 -17.13 0.50
C GLY A 92 7.02 -18.14 1.56
N LEU A 93 6.34 -18.17 2.71
CA LEU A 93 6.60 -19.12 3.79
C LEU A 93 5.50 -20.19 3.81
N GLY A 94 5.86 -21.44 3.54
CA GLY A 94 4.91 -22.56 3.50
C GLY A 94 3.99 -22.57 2.27
N GLY A 95 4.31 -21.78 1.24
CA GLY A 95 3.55 -21.64 0.00
C GLY A 95 3.93 -20.35 -0.72
N ALA A 96 3.31 -20.06 -1.87
CA ALA A 96 3.49 -18.78 -2.53
C ALA A 96 2.90 -17.65 -1.66
N GLY A 97 3.66 -16.56 -1.53
CA GLY A 97 3.17 -15.30 -0.98
C GLY A 97 2.02 -14.74 -1.81
N ARG A 98 1.40 -13.69 -1.28
CA ARG A 98 0.30 -12.98 -1.95
C ARG A 98 0.54 -11.49 -1.91
N PHE A 99 0.23 -10.81 -2.99
CA PHE A 99 0.33 -9.37 -3.04
C PHE A 99 -0.95 -8.70 -3.54
N ARG A 100 -1.03 -7.39 -3.29
CA ARG A 100 -2.08 -6.52 -3.80
C ARG A 100 -1.46 -5.23 -4.30
N VAL A 101 -1.84 -4.80 -5.49
CA VAL A 101 -1.50 -3.48 -6.04
C VAL A 101 -2.81 -2.80 -6.45
N GLU A 102 -3.18 -1.73 -5.75
CA GLU A 102 -4.50 -1.09 -5.90
C GLU A 102 -4.39 0.43 -5.92
N ALA A 103 -4.95 1.06 -6.96
CA ALA A 103 -5.13 2.50 -7.00
C ALA A 103 -6.38 2.87 -6.19
N LEU A 104 -6.21 3.62 -5.12
CA LEU A 104 -7.29 3.98 -4.19
C LEU A 104 -8.05 5.19 -4.71
N ARG A 105 -9.34 4.97 -5.01
CA ARG A 105 -10.32 6.01 -5.32
C ARG A 105 -11.15 6.22 -4.05
N ALA A 106 -11.14 7.44 -3.53
CA ALA A 106 -11.92 7.81 -2.35
C ALA A 106 -13.37 8.09 -2.74
#